data_AF-A0A821DK58-F1
#
_entry.id   AF-A0A821DK58-F1
#
_cell.length_a   1.000
_cell.length_b   1.000
_cell.length_c   1.000
_cell.angle_alpha   90.00
_cell.angle_beta   90.00
_cell.angle_gamma   90.00
#
_symmetry.space_group_name_H-M   'P 1'
#
loop_
_entity.id
_entity.type
_entity.pdbx_description
1 polymer ?
#
loop_
_entity_poly.entity_id
_entity_poly.type
_entity_poly.pdbx_seq_one_letter_code
_entity_poly.pdbx_strand_id
1 'polypeptide(L)'
;MFTSCLTLFGYLTNGYIYPLPKIMLDRFCLQILPEIHHKINWLDLEPLTMKHILLSANYPNLTGLGLFNIEKQTALDLLIIDYPHLKYIDFKDTHDDYVEQFLLDTKTILPYDVDIYVDYKTLKRVTHNFRRNATQINCSKATYQCFDRIVRFPKYFKDYFRDIELNMF
;
A
#
# COMPACT_ATOMS: atom_id res chain seq x y z
N MET A 1 -26.04 -3.22 4.82
CA MET A 1 -24.82 -3.35 5.63
C MET A 1 -23.67 -2.97 4.71
N PHE A 2 -23.11 -1.76 4.84
CA PHE A 2 -21.97 -1.36 4.01
C PHE A 2 -20.74 -2.10 4.53
N THR A 3 -20.02 -2.77 3.63
CA THR A 3 -18.76 -3.41 3.95
C THR A 3 -17.76 -2.33 4.35
N SER A 4 -16.98 -2.58 5.38
CA SER A 4 -15.91 -1.69 5.80
C SER A 4 -14.76 -1.64 4.78
N CYS A 5 -14.72 -2.62 3.88
CA CYS A 5 -13.87 -2.66 2.70
C CYS A 5 -14.59 -2.03 1.50
N LEU A 6 -13.89 -1.12 0.84
CA LEU A 6 -14.31 -0.45 -0.39
C LEU A 6 -13.26 -0.71 -1.48
N THR A 7 -13.68 -1.47 -2.49
CA THR A 7 -12.90 -1.78 -3.69
C THR A 7 -13.44 -0.95 -4.85
N LEU A 8 -12.62 -0.06 -5.40
CA LEU A 8 -13.04 0.85 -6.48
C LEU A 8 -12.22 0.69 -7.72
N PHE A 9 -12.41 -0.47 -8.34
CA PHE A 9 -11.95 -0.73 -9.69
C PHE A 9 -12.79 -1.84 -10.33
N GLY A 10 -12.88 -1.83 -11.66
CA GLY A 10 -13.62 -2.84 -12.40
C GLY A 10 -12.73 -4.04 -12.71
N TYR A 11 -13.10 -5.23 -12.22
CA TYR A 11 -12.53 -6.49 -12.70
C TYR A 11 -13.21 -6.91 -14.02
N LEU A 12 -12.43 -7.16 -15.06
CA LEU A 12 -12.88 -7.91 -16.23
C LEU A 12 -12.24 -9.31 -16.26
N THR A 13 -12.85 -10.21 -17.05
CA THR A 13 -12.51 -11.64 -17.18
C THR A 13 -11.07 -11.94 -17.60
N ASN A 14 -10.28 -10.92 -17.96
CA ASN A 14 -8.93 -11.05 -18.48
C ASN A 14 -7.84 -10.51 -17.52
N GLY A 15 -8.20 -10.17 -16.28
CA GLY A 15 -7.25 -9.69 -15.27
C GLY A 15 -6.81 -8.22 -15.43
N TYR A 16 -7.36 -7.50 -16.41
CA TYR A 16 -7.13 -6.05 -16.55
C TYR A 16 -8.05 -5.27 -15.61
N ILE A 17 -7.45 -4.30 -14.91
CA ILE A 17 -8.13 -3.35 -14.05
C ILE A 17 -8.43 -2.10 -14.88
N TYR A 18 -9.71 -1.71 -14.98
CA TYR A 18 -10.12 -0.48 -15.66
C TYR A 18 -10.47 0.62 -14.65
N PRO A 19 -10.05 1.87 -14.91
CA PRO A 19 -10.43 3.00 -14.08
C PRO A 19 -11.93 3.24 -14.17
N LEU A 20 -12.51 3.72 -13.07
CA LEU A 20 -13.90 4.17 -13.07
C LEU A 20 -14.05 5.36 -14.03
N PRO A 21 -15.13 5.42 -14.82
CA PRO A 21 -15.42 6.61 -15.61
C PRO A 21 -15.42 7.85 -14.72
N LYS A 22 -14.76 8.93 -15.17
CA LYS A 22 -14.59 10.16 -14.37
C LYS A 22 -15.90 10.67 -13.76
N ILE A 23 -17.01 10.61 -14.50
CA ILE A 23 -18.32 11.04 -14.00
C ILE A 23 -18.83 10.19 -12.81
N MET A 24 -18.53 8.89 -12.81
CA MET A 24 -18.87 8.00 -11.69
C MET A 24 -17.97 8.28 -10.50
N LEU A 25 -16.68 8.50 -10.75
CA LEU A 25 -15.71 8.85 -9.72
C LEU A 25 -16.06 10.18 -9.03
N ASP A 26 -16.34 11.22 -9.81
CA ASP A 26 -16.74 12.54 -9.30
C ASP A 26 -18.03 12.43 -8.48
N ARG A 27 -19.03 11.69 -8.98
CA ARG A 27 -20.27 11.46 -8.24
C ARG A 27 -20.04 10.69 -6.95
N PHE A 28 -19.18 9.66 -6.97
CA PHE A 28 -18.83 8.88 -5.80
C PHE A 28 -18.16 9.78 -4.74
N CYS A 29 -17.14 10.55 -5.13
CA CYS A 29 -16.40 11.42 -4.22
C CYS A 29 -17.28 12.52 -3.62
N LEU A 30 -18.22 13.08 -4.39
CA LEU A 30 -19.04 14.21 -3.94
C LEU A 30 -20.30 13.80 -3.17
N GLN A 31 -20.89 12.65 -3.50
CA GLN A 31 -22.21 12.27 -2.96
C GLN A 31 -22.15 11.09 -2.00
N ILE A 32 -21.31 10.11 -2.26
CA ILE A 32 -21.31 8.84 -1.51
C ILE A 32 -20.23 8.86 -0.44
N LEU A 33 -19.01 9.23 -0.81
CA LEU A 33 -17.86 9.21 0.07
C LEU A 33 -18.05 10.01 1.37
N PRO A 34 -18.64 11.23 1.36
CA PRO A 34 -18.87 11.98 2.60
C PRO A 34 -19.81 11.29 3.60
N GLU A 35 -20.66 10.38 3.14
CA GLU A 35 -21.59 9.64 4.01
C GLU A 35 -20.96 8.38 4.62
N ILE A 36 -19.93 7.82 3.95
CA ILE A 36 -19.38 6.51 4.30
C ILE A 36 -17.92 6.54 4.73
N HIS A 37 -17.17 7.63 4.53
CA HIS A 37 -15.72 7.67 4.76
C HIS A 37 -15.30 7.22 6.16
N HIS A 38 -16.07 7.57 7.19
CA HIS A 38 -15.80 7.18 8.58
C HIS A 38 -16.08 5.68 8.86
N LYS A 39 -16.71 4.95 7.94
CA LYS A 39 -16.98 3.51 8.07
C LYS A 39 -15.98 2.66 7.31
N ILE A 40 -15.15 3.27 6.48
CA ILE A 40 -14.17 2.58 5.65
C ILE A 40 -12.95 2.27 6.52
N ASN A 41 -12.60 1.00 6.59
CA ASN A 41 -11.38 0.51 7.23
C ASN A 41 -10.37 -0.07 6.23
N TRP A 42 -10.80 -0.32 4.99
CA TRP A 42 -9.95 -0.83 3.93
C TRP A 42 -10.32 -0.22 2.58
N LEU A 43 -9.30 0.18 1.82
CA LEU A 43 -9.44 0.73 0.47
C LEU A 43 -8.57 -0.05 -0.50
N ASP A 44 -9.19 -0.61 -1.53
CA ASP A 44 -8.45 -1.12 -2.70
C ASP A 44 -8.73 -0.22 -3.90
N LEU A 45 -7.71 0.50 -4.36
CA LEU A 45 -7.85 1.56 -5.35
C LEU A 45 -6.90 1.33 -6.52
N GLU A 46 -7.39 1.61 -7.73
CA GLU A 46 -6.54 1.76 -8.91
C GLU A 46 -5.90 3.16 -8.96
N PRO A 47 -4.74 3.34 -9.65
CA PRO A 47 -3.92 4.54 -9.60
C PRO A 47 -4.63 5.86 -9.82
N LEU A 48 -5.50 5.94 -10.83
CA LEU A 48 -6.15 7.17 -11.26
C LEU A 48 -7.21 7.57 -10.23
N THR A 49 -8.02 6.62 -9.78
CA THR A 49 -9.04 6.79 -8.76
C THR A 49 -8.44 7.09 -7.39
N MET A 50 -7.28 6.50 -7.09
CA MET A 50 -6.62 6.60 -5.79
C MET A 50 -6.37 8.04 -5.35
N LYS A 51 -5.79 8.86 -6.23
CA LYS A 51 -5.53 10.27 -5.95
C LYS A 51 -6.81 11.02 -5.59
N HIS A 52 -7.85 10.84 -6.39
CA HIS A 52 -9.12 11.53 -6.18
C HIS A 52 -9.74 11.13 -4.85
N ILE A 53 -9.76 9.84 -4.54
CA ILE A 53 -10.44 9.32 -3.35
C ILE A 53 -9.68 9.67 -2.08
N LEU A 54 -8.38 9.34 -2.02
CA LEU A 54 -7.57 9.57 -0.82
C LEU A 54 -7.47 11.06 -0.47
N LEU A 55 -7.55 11.96 -1.45
CA LEU A 55 -7.55 13.42 -1.22
C LEU A 55 -8.95 14.02 -0.97
N SER A 56 -10.04 13.30 -1.25
CA SER A 56 -11.40 13.84 -1.14
C SER A 56 -12.00 13.76 0.26
N ALA A 57 -11.43 12.96 1.16
CA ALA A 57 -11.98 12.75 2.50
C ALA A 57 -10.89 12.42 3.52
N ASN A 58 -11.21 12.60 4.79
CA ASN A 58 -10.40 12.07 5.90
C ASN A 58 -10.92 10.67 6.26
N TYR A 59 -10.05 9.70 6.47
CA TYR A 59 -10.43 8.32 6.78
C TYR A 59 -9.99 7.93 8.19
N PRO A 60 -10.74 8.34 9.23
CA PRO A 60 -10.31 8.19 10.62
C PRO A 60 -10.19 6.73 11.07
N ASN A 61 -10.79 5.79 10.35
CA ASN A 61 -10.77 4.36 10.69
C ASN A 61 -10.01 3.52 9.66
N LEU A 62 -9.29 4.14 8.72
CA LEU A 62 -8.55 3.41 7.69
C LEU A 62 -7.39 2.65 8.33
N THR A 63 -7.48 1.33 8.24
CA THR A 63 -6.47 0.40 8.77
C THR A 63 -5.68 -0.29 7.67
N GLY A 64 -6.21 -0.38 6.46
CA GLY A 64 -5.52 -1.03 5.34
C GLY A 64 -5.72 -0.33 4.00
N LEU A 65 -4.70 -0.41 3.17
CA LEU A 65 -4.67 0.23 1.85
C LEU A 65 -4.01 -0.71 0.83
N GLY A 66 -4.78 -1.10 -0.18
CA GLY A 66 -4.31 -1.85 -1.34
C GLY A 66 -3.90 -0.92 -2.47
N LEU A 67 -2.63 -1.03 -2.87
CA LEU A 67 -1.98 -0.18 -3.85
C LEU A 67 -1.68 -1.00 -5.12
N PHE A 68 -2.32 -0.68 -6.24
CA PHE A 68 -2.13 -1.40 -7.51
C PHE A 68 -1.63 -0.45 -8.59
N ASN A 69 -0.57 -0.81 -9.33
CA ASN A 69 -0.09 -0.11 -10.55
C ASN A 69 0.14 1.42 -10.43
N ILE A 70 0.41 1.95 -9.23
CA ILE A 70 0.44 3.40 -8.97
C ILE A 70 1.39 4.13 -9.92
N GLU A 71 1.06 5.35 -10.37
CA GLU A 71 2.02 6.19 -11.11
C GLU A 71 2.92 6.97 -10.14
N LYS A 72 4.17 7.25 -10.53
CA LYS A 72 5.16 7.96 -9.69
C LYS A 72 4.66 9.26 -9.08
N GLN A 73 3.96 10.07 -9.84
CA GLN A 73 3.46 11.34 -9.32
C GLN A 73 2.35 11.12 -8.28
N THR A 74 1.45 10.16 -8.53
CA THR A 74 0.41 9.78 -7.58
C THR A 74 1.02 9.25 -6.29
N ALA A 75 2.03 8.39 -6.37
CA ALA A 75 2.72 7.90 -5.17
C ALA A 75 3.23 9.05 -4.30
N LEU A 76 3.92 10.03 -4.90
CA LEU A 76 4.45 11.20 -4.20
C LEU A 76 3.36 12.05 -3.52
N ASP A 77 2.24 12.27 -4.21
CA ASP A 77 1.12 13.04 -3.67
C ASP A 77 0.50 12.36 -2.44
N LEU A 78 0.53 11.02 -2.38
CA LEU A 78 0.00 10.25 -1.25
C LEU A 78 0.90 10.25 -0.02
N LEU A 79 2.20 10.51 -0.18
CA LEU A 79 3.14 10.58 0.95
C LEU A 79 2.93 11.80 1.85
N ILE A 80 2.10 12.75 1.39
CA ILE A 80 1.74 13.97 2.12
C ILE A 80 0.59 13.70 3.11
N ILE A 81 -0.16 12.61 2.92
CA ILE A 81 -1.33 12.28 3.74
C ILE A 81 -0.86 11.51 4.98
N ASP A 82 -1.24 12.00 6.16
CA ASP A 82 -1.01 11.29 7.41
C ASP A 82 -2.06 10.18 7.60
N TYR A 83 -1.59 8.97 7.85
CA TYR A 83 -2.44 7.80 8.11
C TYR A 83 -2.13 7.23 9.50
N PRO A 84 -2.61 7.87 10.58
CA PRO A 84 -2.20 7.54 11.96
C PRO A 84 -2.63 6.15 12.43
N HIS A 85 -3.57 5.52 11.72
CA HIS A 85 -4.11 4.20 12.04
C HIS A 85 -3.82 3.15 10.97
N LEU A 86 -2.98 3.47 9.99
CA LEU A 86 -2.60 2.50 8.97
C LEU A 86 -1.82 1.37 9.62
N LYS A 87 -2.32 0.16 9.44
CA LYS A 87 -1.72 -1.08 9.95
C LYS A 87 -1.31 -2.02 8.83
N TYR A 88 -1.81 -1.83 7.62
CA TYR A 88 -1.59 -2.76 6.53
C TYR A 88 -1.45 -2.06 5.18
N ILE A 89 -0.48 -2.51 4.39
CA ILE A 89 -0.24 -2.01 3.03
C ILE A 89 0.03 -3.18 2.09
N ASP A 90 -0.74 -3.24 1.00
CA ASP A 90 -0.56 -4.24 -0.05
C ASP A 90 0.12 -3.62 -1.29
N PHE A 91 1.32 -4.10 -1.63
CA PHE A 91 2.05 -3.76 -2.85
C PHE A 91 1.97 -4.84 -3.93
N LYS A 92 0.95 -5.70 -3.91
CA LYS A 92 0.76 -6.73 -4.92
C LYS A 92 0.69 -6.12 -6.32
N ASP A 93 1.43 -6.72 -7.24
CA ASP A 93 1.53 -6.30 -8.64
C ASP A 93 1.97 -4.82 -8.81
N THR A 94 2.64 -4.26 -7.80
CA THR A 94 3.19 -2.90 -7.85
C THR A 94 4.62 -2.92 -8.38
N HIS A 95 4.97 -1.94 -9.21
CA HIS A 95 6.33 -1.79 -9.73
C HIS A 95 7.33 -1.44 -8.61
N ASP A 96 8.54 -2.00 -8.70
CA ASP A 96 9.63 -1.84 -7.72
C ASP A 96 9.90 -0.38 -7.32
N ASP A 97 9.95 0.54 -8.28
CA ASP A 97 10.20 1.97 -8.03
C ASP A 97 9.26 2.59 -6.97
N TYR A 98 8.05 2.05 -6.81
CA TYR A 98 7.07 2.55 -5.83
C TYR A 98 7.28 1.94 -4.47
N VAL A 99 7.53 0.63 -4.42
CA VAL A 99 7.96 -0.03 -3.19
C VAL A 99 9.21 0.65 -2.66
N GLU A 100 10.17 0.97 -3.54
CA GLU A 100 11.37 1.71 -3.18
C GLU A 100 11.05 3.07 -2.57
N GLN A 101 10.24 3.89 -3.25
CA GLN A 101 9.86 5.21 -2.74
C GLN A 101 9.18 5.12 -1.36
N PHE A 102 8.34 4.11 -1.17
CA PHE A 102 7.62 3.93 0.07
C PHE A 102 8.49 3.41 1.21
N LEU A 103 9.53 2.63 0.89
CA LEU A 103 10.51 2.17 1.86
C LEU A 103 11.60 3.22 2.12
N LEU A 104 11.77 4.24 1.28
CA LEU A 104 12.75 5.31 1.50
C LEU A 104 12.26 6.30 2.56
N ASP A 105 13.00 6.40 3.66
CA ASP A 105 12.75 7.32 4.79
C ASP A 105 12.70 8.81 4.41
N THR A 106 13.43 9.19 3.37
CA THR A 106 13.44 10.56 2.82
C THR A 106 12.14 10.93 2.09
N LYS A 107 11.25 9.96 1.84
CA LYS A 107 10.03 10.14 1.05
C LYS A 107 8.79 9.87 1.86
N THR A 108 8.83 8.90 2.76
CA THR A 108 7.69 8.48 3.58
C THR A 108 8.06 8.36 5.04
N ILE A 109 7.11 8.71 5.90
CA ILE A 109 7.20 8.42 7.33
C ILE A 109 6.11 7.42 7.65
N LEU A 110 6.49 6.15 7.80
CA LEU A 110 5.53 5.13 8.21
C LEU A 110 5.24 5.20 9.70
N PRO A 111 3.97 4.93 10.09
CA PRO A 111 3.66 4.62 11.47
C PRO A 111 4.39 3.33 11.90
N TYR A 112 4.46 3.10 13.20
CA TYR A 112 5.00 1.87 13.76
C TYR A 112 4.01 0.72 13.58
N ASP A 113 4.56 -0.49 13.41
CA ASP A 113 3.83 -1.76 13.35
C ASP A 113 2.88 -1.84 12.14
N VAL A 114 3.37 -1.42 10.97
CA VAL A 114 2.67 -1.56 9.69
C VAL A 114 3.03 -2.89 9.05
N ASP A 115 2.04 -3.73 8.82
CA ASP A 115 2.17 -4.91 7.97
C ASP A 115 2.35 -4.47 6.51
N ILE A 116 3.52 -4.77 5.95
CA ILE A 116 3.79 -4.56 4.53
C ILE A 116 3.74 -5.92 3.85
N TYR A 117 2.86 -5.98 2.87
CA TYR A 117 2.73 -7.08 1.96
C TYR A 117 3.39 -6.73 0.63
N VAL A 118 4.48 -7.41 0.31
CA VAL A 118 5.22 -7.21 -0.95
C VAL A 118 5.94 -8.50 -1.34
N ASP A 119 6.17 -8.73 -2.63
CA ASP A 119 6.92 -9.91 -3.04
C ASP A 119 8.40 -9.79 -2.64
N TYR A 120 8.99 -10.93 -2.27
CA TYR A 120 10.34 -10.97 -1.75
C TYR A 120 11.39 -10.55 -2.78
N LYS A 121 11.14 -10.81 -4.07
CA LYS A 121 12.08 -10.46 -5.14
C LYS A 121 12.16 -8.95 -5.29
N THR A 122 11.01 -8.27 -5.31
CA THR A 122 10.91 -6.81 -5.28
C THR A 122 11.59 -6.26 -4.06
N LEU A 123 11.28 -6.78 -2.87
CA LEU A 123 11.90 -6.32 -1.63
C LEU A 123 13.44 -6.46 -1.66
N LYS A 124 13.95 -7.59 -2.16
CA LYS A 124 15.38 -7.82 -2.32
C LYS A 124 16.00 -6.86 -3.34
N ARG A 125 15.32 -6.53 -4.43
CA ARG A 125 15.79 -5.56 -5.43
C ARG A 125 15.85 -4.15 -4.84
N VAL A 126 14.75 -3.63 -4.29
CA VAL A 126 14.65 -2.25 -3.77
C VAL A 126 15.59 -1.97 -2.59
N THR A 127 15.83 -2.98 -1.74
CA THR A 127 16.75 -2.89 -0.60
C THR A 127 18.22 -3.16 -0.96
N HIS A 128 18.51 -3.44 -2.23
CA HIS A 128 19.83 -3.90 -2.70
C HIS A 128 20.38 -5.09 -1.89
N ASN A 129 19.60 -6.17 -1.82
CA ASN A 129 19.88 -7.34 -0.98
C ASN A 129 20.00 -6.98 0.52
N PHE A 130 19.12 -6.09 1.01
CA PHE A 130 19.13 -5.65 2.41
C PHE A 130 20.46 -4.98 2.80
N ARG A 131 20.96 -4.09 1.95
CA ARG A 131 22.21 -3.32 2.19
C ARG A 131 22.05 -1.81 2.03
N ARG A 132 20.90 -1.35 1.56
CA ARG A 132 20.59 0.07 1.38
C ARG A 132 20.08 0.70 2.68
N ASN A 133 20.94 1.40 3.42
CA ASN A 133 20.59 2.00 4.72
C ASN A 133 19.35 2.92 4.67
N ALA A 134 19.15 3.65 3.56
CA ALA A 134 18.02 4.57 3.40
C ALA A 134 16.64 3.88 3.43
N THR A 135 16.56 2.57 3.18
CA THR A 135 15.30 1.81 3.32
C THR A 135 15.17 1.10 4.66
N GLN A 136 16.24 1.02 5.44
CA GLN A 136 16.28 0.27 6.70
C GLN A 136 15.35 0.88 7.76
N ILE A 137 15.28 2.21 7.85
CA ILE A 137 14.48 2.90 8.88
C ILE A 137 13.00 2.55 8.74
N ASN A 138 12.43 2.68 7.53
CA ASN A 138 11.01 2.35 7.32
C ASN A 138 10.76 0.84 7.36
N CYS A 139 11.67 0.01 6.85
CA CYS A 139 11.55 -1.45 7.03
C CYS A 139 11.53 -1.85 8.52
N SER A 140 12.30 -1.18 9.38
CA SER A 140 12.38 -1.52 10.81
C SER A 140 11.08 -1.23 11.59
N LYS A 141 10.20 -0.41 11.01
CA LYS A 141 8.87 -0.09 11.54
C LYS A 141 7.79 -1.02 11.01
N ALA A 142 8.11 -1.84 10.02
CA ALA A 142 7.17 -2.69 9.33
C ALA A 142 7.33 -4.16 9.73
N THR A 143 6.21 -4.87 9.77
CA THR A 143 6.19 -6.33 9.79
C THR A 143 6.07 -6.79 8.34
N TYR A 144 6.90 -7.74 7.94
CA TYR A 144 6.91 -8.21 6.56
C TYR A 144 6.14 -9.52 6.40
N GLN A 145 5.16 -9.52 5.49
CA GLN A 145 4.42 -10.71 5.08
C GLN A 145 4.84 -11.12 3.66
N CYS A 146 5.30 -12.37 3.51
CA CYS A 146 5.82 -12.89 2.25
C CYS A 146 4.95 -14.01 1.69
N PHE A 147 4.70 -14.01 0.38
CA PHE A 147 4.04 -15.11 -0.33
C PHE A 147 4.99 -16.20 -0.84
N ASP A 148 6.25 -15.85 -1.12
CA ASP A 148 7.19 -16.81 -1.65
C ASP A 148 7.67 -17.77 -0.55
N ARG A 149 7.76 -19.07 -0.87
CA ARG A 149 8.49 -20.05 -0.05
C ARG A 149 9.97 -19.68 -0.03
N ILE A 150 10.36 -18.81 0.89
CA ILE A 150 11.75 -18.41 1.08
C ILE A 150 12.48 -19.55 1.78
N VAL A 151 13.33 -20.24 1.02
CA VAL A 151 14.17 -21.33 1.56
C VAL A 151 15.31 -20.76 2.44
N ARG A 152 15.75 -19.53 2.18
CA ARG A 152 16.84 -18.90 2.93
C ARG A 152 16.84 -17.38 2.87
N PHE A 153 16.87 -16.74 4.04
CA PHE A 153 17.03 -15.30 4.16
C PHE A 153 18.51 -14.86 3.97
N PRO A 154 18.76 -13.70 3.34
CA PRO A 154 20.08 -13.07 3.28
C PRO A 154 20.58 -12.70 4.67
N LYS A 155 21.90 -12.60 4.82
CA LYS A 155 22.57 -12.34 6.11
C LYS A 155 21.99 -11.11 6.84
N TYR A 156 21.68 -10.04 6.10
CA TYR A 156 21.23 -8.75 6.64
C TYR A 156 19.71 -8.60 6.73
N PHE A 157 18.94 -9.64 6.42
CA PHE A 157 17.48 -9.54 6.40
C PHE A 157 16.89 -9.19 7.78
N LYS A 158 17.45 -9.79 8.83
CA LYS A 158 17.03 -9.55 10.22
C LYS A 158 17.36 -8.14 10.72
N ASP A 159 18.27 -7.44 10.04
CA ASP A 159 18.63 -6.06 10.37
C ASP A 159 17.61 -5.07 9.79
N TYR A 160 16.71 -5.54 8.91
CA TYR A 160 15.72 -4.71 8.23
C TYR A 160 14.34 -4.80 8.84
N PHE A 161 13.93 -5.94 9.38
CA PHE A 161 12.58 -6.13 9.92
C PHE A 161 12.64 -6.52 11.38
N ARG A 162 11.77 -5.87 12.18
CA ARG A 162 11.62 -6.17 13.61
C ARG A 162 11.07 -7.57 13.79
N ASP A 163 10.00 -7.89 13.07
CA ASP A 163 9.31 -9.17 13.10
C ASP A 163 9.06 -9.70 11.68
N ILE A 164 9.08 -11.02 11.53
CA ILE A 164 8.89 -11.71 10.25
C ILE A 164 7.83 -12.80 10.47
N GLU A 165 6.67 -12.62 9.87
CA GLU A 165 5.63 -13.65 9.85
C GLU A 165 5.74 -14.47 8.57
N LEU A 166 6.22 -15.71 8.71
CA LEU A 166 6.28 -16.67 7.60
C LEU A 166 4.94 -17.39 7.50
N ASN A 167 4.04 -16.82 6.69
CA ASN A 167 2.79 -17.48 6.35
C ASN A 167 3.07 -18.60 5.34
N MET A 168 3.21 -19.83 5.85
CA MET A 168 3.29 -21.05 5.03
C MET A 168 1.88 -21.48 4.63
N PHE A 169 1.37 -20.95 3.52
CA PHE A 169 0.17 -21.49 2.86
C PHE A 169 0.54 -22.49 1.75
#